data_AF-A0A1S2W4Y4-F1
#
_entry.id   AF-A0A1S2W4Y4-F1
#
_cell.length_a   1.000
_cell.length_b   1.000
_cell.length_c   1.000
_cell.angle_alpha   90.00
_cell.angle_beta   90.00
_cell.angle_gamma   90.00
#
_symmetry.space_group_name_H-M   'P 1'
#
loop_
_entity.id
_entity.type
_entity.pdbx_description
1 polymer ?
#
loop_
_entity_poly.entity_id
_entity_poly.type
_entity_poly.pdbx_seq_one_letter_code
_entity_poly.pdbx_strand_id
1 'polypeptide(L)'
;MSQLVVFTPLFLLVLLTYVIISLVDMWRSYTRTSASTDFVFFIVTLVSLFVGFVLSPVLSLVFQWKRSRIKRIIGLIIVGLPFVLFLTDRFF
;
A
#
# COMPACT_ATOMS: atom_id res chain seq x y z
N MET A 1 -26.33 12.04 3.53
CA MET A 1 -25.33 10.96 3.64
C MET A 1 -24.13 11.49 4.38
N SER A 2 -23.68 10.82 5.43
CA SER A 2 -22.57 11.29 6.27
C SER A 2 -21.28 11.37 5.44
N GLN A 3 -20.49 12.43 5.64
CA GLN A 3 -19.26 12.70 4.88
C GLN A 3 -18.31 11.48 4.81
N LEU A 4 -18.32 10.64 5.84
CA LEU A 4 -17.58 9.37 5.93
C LEU A 4 -17.85 8.40 4.76
N VAL A 5 -19.08 8.32 4.26
CA VAL A 5 -19.46 7.41 3.16
C VAL A 5 -18.83 7.83 1.83
N VAL A 6 -18.57 9.13 1.64
CA VAL A 6 -17.96 9.67 0.41
C VAL A 6 -16.43 9.58 0.47
N PHE A 7 -15.82 9.79 1.65
CA PHE A 7 -14.37 9.74 1.81
C PHE A 7 -13.81 8.30 1.78
N THR A 8 -14.57 7.31 2.25
CA THR A 8 -14.13 5.91 2.29
C THR A 8 -13.76 5.33 0.90
N PRO A 9 -14.60 5.44 -0.16
CA PRO A 9 -14.24 4.91 -1.48
C PRO A 9 -13.09 5.68 -2.12
N LEU A 10 -13.00 7.01 -1.92
CA LEU A 10 -11.88 7.81 -2.41
C LEU A 10 -10.55 7.38 -1.76
N PHE A 11 -10.57 7.14 -0.45
CA PHE A 11 -9.40 6.63 0.27
C PHE A 11 -8.98 5.24 -0.25
N LEU A 12 -9.93 4.33 -0.45
CA LEU A 12 -9.65 3.01 -1.01
C LEU A 12 -9.06 3.10 -2.42
N LEU A 13 -9.52 4.02 -3.26
CA LEU A 13 -8.93 4.27 -4.59
C LEU A 13 -7.49 4.78 -4.51
N VAL A 14 -7.20 5.70 -3.60
CA VAL A 14 -5.83 6.20 -3.38
C VAL A 14 -4.92 5.07 -2.89
N LEU A 15 -5.40 4.26 -1.94
CA LEU A 15 -4.68 3.10 -1.40
C LEU A 15 -4.45 2.04 -2.50
N LEU A 16 -5.45 1.78 -3.35
CA LEU A 16 -5.33 0.85 -4.47
C LEU A 16 -4.33 1.36 -5.51
N THR A 17 -4.39 2.66 -5.85
CA THR A 17 -3.44 3.29 -6.77
C THR A 17 -2.01 3.15 -6.26
N TYR A 18 -1.79 3.35 -4.97
CA TYR A 18 -0.48 3.15 -4.34
C TYR A 18 0.04 1.71 -4.48
N VAL A 19 -0.84 0.72 -4.26
CA VAL A 19 -0.48 -0.71 -4.42
C VAL A 19 -0.17 -1.03 -5.88
N ILE A 20 -0.97 -0.55 -6.83
CA ILE A 20 -0.74 -0.78 -8.27
C ILE A 20 0.61 -0.19 -8.69
N ILE A 21 0.91 1.05 -8.30
CA ILE A 21 2.21 1.69 -8.59
C ILE A 21 3.36 0.85 -8.00
N SER A 22 3.19 0.36 -6.78
CA SER A 22 4.21 -0.48 -6.12
C SER A 22 4.39 -1.83 -6.81
N LEU A 23 3.32 -2.47 -7.28
CA LEU A 23 3.39 -3.69 -8.08
C LEU A 23 4.15 -3.46 -9.40
N VAL A 24 3.91 -2.34 -10.08
CA VAL A 24 4.66 -1.97 -11.28
C VAL A 24 6.15 -1.76 -10.97
N ASP A 25 6.48 -1.10 -9.86
CA ASP A 25 7.86 -0.93 -9.41
C ASP A 25 8.54 -2.28 -9.10
N MET A 26 7.83 -3.19 -8.43
CA MET A 26 8.32 -4.55 -8.13
C MET A 26 8.61 -5.33 -9.41
N TRP A 27 7.67 -5.32 -10.34
CA TRP A 27 7.84 -5.98 -11.64
C TRP A 27 9.02 -5.40 -12.42
N ARG A 28 9.10 -4.07 -12.55
CA ARG A 28 10.21 -3.39 -13.22
C ARG A 28 11.55 -3.64 -12.54
N SER A 29 11.56 -3.84 -11.23
CA SER A 29 12.78 -4.20 -10.52
C SER A 29 13.25 -5.58 -10.87
N TYR A 30 12.33 -6.54 -10.82
CA TYR A 30 12.62 -7.93 -11.14
C TYR A 30 13.19 -8.05 -12.55
N THR A 31 12.58 -7.39 -13.54
CA THR A 31 13.07 -7.43 -14.93
C THR A 31 14.45 -6.77 -15.13
N ARG A 32 14.87 -5.87 -14.23
CA ARG A 32 16.19 -5.22 -14.31
C ARG A 32 17.29 -5.96 -13.55
N THR A 33 16.96 -6.56 -12.41
CA THR A 33 17.95 -7.12 -11.47
C THR A 33 17.91 -8.64 -11.40
N SER A 34 16.86 -9.28 -11.95
CA SER A 34 16.57 -10.71 -11.82
C SER A 34 16.56 -11.22 -10.38
N ALA A 35 16.36 -10.32 -9.40
CA ALA A 35 16.35 -10.68 -7.99
C ALA A 35 15.08 -11.47 -7.65
N SER A 36 15.23 -12.74 -7.27
CA SER A 36 14.09 -13.61 -6.91
C SER A 36 13.26 -13.06 -5.76
N THR A 37 13.88 -12.31 -4.83
CA THR A 37 13.19 -11.66 -3.72
C THR A 37 12.15 -10.65 -4.21
N ASP A 38 12.46 -9.87 -5.24
CA ASP A 38 11.56 -8.86 -5.79
C ASP A 38 10.35 -9.52 -6.48
N PHE A 39 10.58 -10.66 -7.13
CA PHE A 39 9.53 -11.45 -7.75
C PHE A 39 8.59 -12.07 -6.71
N VAL A 40 9.14 -12.62 -5.62
CA VAL A 40 8.32 -13.14 -4.51
C VAL A 40 7.50 -12.00 -3.90
N PHE A 41 8.09 -10.82 -3.67
CA PHE A 41 7.36 -9.65 -3.19
C PHE A 41 6.22 -9.25 -4.14
N PHE A 42 6.46 -9.27 -5.45
CA PHE A 42 5.43 -9.01 -6.45
C PHE A 42 4.26 -10.00 -6.35
N ILE A 43 4.54 -11.32 -6.37
CA ILE A 43 3.51 -12.36 -6.31
C ILE A 43 2.73 -12.31 -5.01
N VAL A 44 3.40 -12.21 -3.86
CA VAL A 44 2.73 -12.17 -2.55
C VAL A 44 1.87 -10.91 -2.42
N THR A 45 2.37 -9.75 -2.90
CA THR A 45 1.58 -8.50 -2.89
C THR A 45 0.37 -8.60 -3.83
N LEU A 46 0.53 -9.22 -5.00
CA LEU A 46 -0.54 -9.43 -5.97
C LEU A 46 -1.61 -10.38 -5.44
N VAL A 47 -1.22 -11.53 -4.89
CA VAL A 47 -2.16 -12.49 -4.28
C VAL A 47 -2.89 -11.83 -3.11
N SER A 48 -2.15 -11.10 -2.25
CA SER A 48 -2.75 -10.37 -1.12
C SER A 48 -3.77 -9.34 -1.59
N LEU A 49 -3.56 -8.67 -2.73
CA LEU A 49 -4.52 -7.71 -3.28
C LEU A 49 -5.92 -8.34 -3.50
N PHE A 50 -5.97 -9.60 -3.94
CA PHE A 50 -7.22 -10.29 -4.25
C PHE A 50 -7.78 -11.12 -3.09
N VAL A 51 -6.92 -11.71 -2.25
CA VAL A 51 -7.35 -12.54 -1.11
C VAL A 51 -7.75 -11.68 0.10
N GLY A 52 -7.15 -10.50 0.25
CA GLY A 52 -7.42 -9.61 1.36
C GLY A 52 -6.61 -8.32 1.25
N PHE A 53 -7.27 -7.26 0.76
CA PHE A 53 -6.67 -5.95 0.46
C PHE A 53 -5.91 -5.29 1.64
N VAL A 54 -6.06 -5.79 2.87
CA VAL A 54 -5.38 -5.24 4.05
C VAL A 54 -3.86 -5.46 4.02
N LEU A 55 -3.39 -6.59 3.48
CA LEU A 55 -1.96 -6.94 3.52
C LEU A 55 -1.16 -6.34 2.35
N SER A 56 -1.79 -6.11 1.20
CA SER A 56 -1.10 -5.60 0.01
C SER A 56 -0.47 -4.20 0.16
N PRO A 57 -1.08 -3.22 0.86
CA PRO A 57 -0.50 -1.90 1.08
C PRO A 57 0.68 -1.96 2.06
N VAL A 58 0.61 -2.84 3.05
CA VAL A 58 1.71 -3.08 4.00
C VAL A 58 2.91 -3.67 3.28
N LEU A 59 2.71 -4.70 2.46
CA LEU A 59 3.78 -5.30 1.66
C LEU A 59 4.38 -4.32 0.64
N SER A 60 3.52 -3.50 0.01
CA SER A 60 3.94 -2.42 -0.87
C SER A 60 4.85 -1.42 -0.15
N LEU A 61 4.48 -1.02 1.07
CA LEU A 61 5.25 -0.11 1.90
C LEU A 61 6.61 -0.69 2.31
N VAL A 62 6.64 -1.97 2.72
CA VAL A 62 7.88 -2.69 3.06
C VAL A 62 8.85 -2.72 1.87
N PHE A 63 8.36 -2.96 0.66
CA PHE A 63 9.18 -2.95 -0.55
C PHE A 63 9.72 -1.55 -0.88
N GLN A 64 8.87 -0.53 -0.77
CA GLN A 64 9.25 0.87 -1.00
C GLN A 64 10.29 1.37 0.04
N TRP A 65 10.34 0.75 1.22
CA TRP A 65 11.16 1.18 2.37
C TRP A 65 12.64 1.34 2.04
N LYS A 66 13.20 0.43 1.24
CA LYS A 66 14.63 0.42 0.86
C LYS A 66 14.91 1.14 -0.47
N ARG A 67 13.88 1.57 -1.22
CA ARG A 67 14.04 2.06 -2.61
C ARG A 67 13.75 3.53 -2.80
N SER A 68 12.66 4.03 -2.22
CA SER A 68 12.23 5.41 -2.46
C SER A 68 11.72 6.06 -1.18
N ARG A 69 12.42 7.11 -0.74
CA ARG A 69 12.01 7.91 0.42
C ARG A 69 10.63 8.54 0.23
N ILE A 70 10.33 9.04 -0.97
CA ILE A 70 9.06 9.71 -1.26
C ILE A 70 7.90 8.71 -1.17
N LYS A 71 8.00 7.58 -1.89
CA LYS A 71 6.94 6.57 -1.91
C LYS A 71 6.78 5.86 -0.55
N ARG A 72 7.85 5.80 0.24
CA ARG A 72 7.79 5.36 1.64
C ARG A 72 6.97 6.32 2.51
N ILE A 73 7.23 7.63 2.42
CA ILE A 73 6.49 8.64 3.20
C ILE A 73 5.01 8.62 2.79
N ILE A 74 4.73 8.57 1.49
CA ILE A 74 3.36 8.45 0.97
C ILE A 74 2.67 7.20 1.53
N GLY A 75 3.33 6.04 1.45
CA GLY A 75 2.79 4.80 2.04
C GLY A 75 2.52 4.92 3.53
N LEU A 76 3.44 5.51 4.30
CA LEU A 76 3.29 5.73 5.75
C LEU A 76 2.06 6.58 6.07
N ILE A 77 1.85 7.66 5.32
CA ILE A 77 0.67 8.52 5.51
C ILE A 77 -0.59 7.72 5.19
N ILE A 78 -0.66 7.05 4.04
CA ILE A 78 -1.89 6.37 3.61
C ILE A 78 -2.21 5.18 4.53
N VAL A 79 -1.23 4.35 4.89
CA VAL A 79 -1.44 3.18 5.77
C VAL A 79 -1.62 3.59 7.23
N GLY A 80 -0.97 4.67 7.67
CA GLY A 80 -1.05 5.17 9.05
C GLY A 80 -2.31 5.97 9.36
N LEU A 81 -2.89 6.67 8.37
CA LEU A 81 -4.11 7.48 8.53
C LEU A 81 -5.27 6.74 9.21
N PRO A 82 -5.66 5.52 8.79
CA PRO A 82 -6.77 4.80 9.43
C PRO A 82 -6.48 4.47 10.89
N PHE A 83 -5.22 4.22 11.25
CA PHE A 83 -4.83 3.95 12.63
C PHE A 83 -4.92 5.20 13.50
N VAL A 84 -4.48 6.35 12.98
CA VAL A 84 -4.60 7.64 13.65
C VAL A 84 -6.08 7.99 13.86
N LEU A 85 -6.90 7.88 12.81
CA LEU A 85 -8.33 8.15 12.87
C LEU A 85 -9.03 7.29 13.93
N PHE A 86 -8.73 5.98 13.95
CA PHE A 86 -9.27 5.05 14.94
C PHE A 86 -8.87 5.41 16.37
N LEU A 87 -7.63 5.85 16.59
CA LEU A 87 -7.19 6.30 17.91
C LEU A 87 -7.91 7.59 18.32
N THR A 88 -8.01 8.59 17.44
CA THR A 88 -8.74 9.83 17.76
C THR A 88 -10.20 9.58 18.11
N ASP A 89 -10.92 8.74 17.36
CA ASP A 89 -12.33 8.41 17.62
C ASP A 89 -12.53 7.67 18.95
N ARG A 90 -11.52 6.95 19.43
CA ARG A 90 -11.60 6.15 20.66
C ARG A 90 -11.21 6.94 21.92
N PHE A 91 -10.39 7.98 21.77
CA PHE A 91 -9.80 8.73 22.89
C PHE A 91 -10.31 10.17 23.03
N PHE A 92 -11.05 10.69 22.05
CA PHE A 92 -11.72 12.00 22.08
C PHE A 92 -13.21 11.83 21.81
#